data_AF-A0AAV7ULT7-F1
#
_entry.id   AF-A0AAV7ULT7-F1
#
_cell.length_a   1.000
_cell.length_b   1.000
_cell.length_c   1.000
_cell.angle_alpha   90.00
_cell.angle_beta   90.00
_cell.angle_gamma   90.00
#
_symmetry.space_group_name_H-M   'P 1'
#
loop_
_entity.id
_entity.type
_entity.pdbx_description
1 polymer ?
#
loop_
_entity_poly.entity_id
_entity_poly.type
_entity_poly.pdbx_seq_one_letter_code
_entity_poly.pdbx_strand_id
1 'polypeptide(L)'
;MRITASGRQQATEDEVAQEDERSLGSIMVAIRGLRGSISLIDPKLDAVTVEVILLQAYFGKISEKVKVVETHIEGLLLVTKRLEEQVWSLTKQSTAMAARLEDQEGRASRNNISIVRVSEGMEGQSVELFVEDLVLNTQKPRRLSNFFTVEAAHRMPGEGLMEYRCTVQTIERRWVAK
;
A
#
# COMPACT_ATOMS: atom_id res chain seq x y z
N MET A 1 101.76 56.30 -23.24
CA MET A 1 100.58 55.77 -22.53
C MET A 1 99.59 55.22 -23.55
N ARG A 2 99.59 53.91 -23.80
CA ARG A 2 98.55 53.21 -24.58
C ARG A 2 97.85 52.27 -23.61
N ILE A 3 96.67 52.66 -23.14
CA ILE A 3 95.83 51.84 -22.27
C ILE A 3 94.81 51.12 -23.16
N THR A 4 95.07 49.84 -23.38
CA THR A 4 94.15 48.69 -23.51
C THR A 4 92.74 48.93 -24.09
N ALA A 5 92.58 48.71 -25.40
CA ALA A 5 91.28 48.32 -25.97
C ALA A 5 90.99 46.82 -25.75
N SER A 6 92.02 45.99 -25.62
CA SER A 6 91.93 44.53 -25.41
C SER A 6 91.31 44.13 -24.06
N GLY A 7 91.58 44.88 -22.99
CA GLY A 7 91.04 44.57 -21.66
C GLY A 7 89.56 44.91 -21.48
N ARG A 8 89.00 45.77 -22.35
CA ARG A 8 87.59 46.17 -22.28
C ARG A 8 86.67 45.18 -23.02
N GLN A 9 87.20 44.47 -24.02
CA GLN A 9 86.49 43.38 -24.69
C GLN A 9 86.53 42.08 -23.87
N GLN A 10 87.66 41.78 -23.22
CA GLN A 10 87.77 40.63 -22.31
C GLN A 10 86.88 40.76 -21.07
N ALA A 11 86.78 41.96 -20.46
CA ALA A 11 85.89 42.17 -19.32
C ALA A 11 84.40 42.00 -19.67
N THR A 12 83.98 42.38 -20.88
CA THR A 12 82.59 42.19 -21.32
C THR A 12 82.28 40.74 -21.72
N GLU A 13 83.25 40.01 -22.26
CA GLU A 13 83.08 38.58 -22.57
C GLU A 13 83.03 37.73 -21.29
N ASP A 14 83.85 38.05 -20.29
CA ASP A 14 83.84 37.39 -18.99
C ASP A 14 82.55 37.69 -18.19
N GLU A 15 82.01 38.92 -18.24
CA GLU A 15 80.73 39.26 -17.60
C GLU A 15 79.54 38.55 -18.25
N VAL A 16 79.49 38.49 -19.60
CA VAL A 16 78.43 37.78 -20.34
C VAL A 16 78.52 36.27 -20.11
N ALA A 17 79.72 35.68 -20.11
CA ALA A 17 79.91 34.26 -19.80
C ALA A 17 79.50 33.92 -18.35
N GLN A 18 79.78 34.82 -17.41
CA GLN A 18 79.38 34.65 -16.01
C GLN A 18 77.86 34.80 -15.79
N GLU A 19 77.19 35.63 -16.60
CA GLU A 19 75.73 35.76 -16.59
C GLU A 19 75.04 34.55 -17.23
N ASP A 20 75.60 34.01 -18.31
CA ASP A 20 75.14 32.76 -18.94
C ASP A 20 75.31 31.55 -18.00
N GLU A 21 76.41 31.45 -17.26
CA GLU A 21 76.62 30.40 -16.25
C GLU A 21 75.61 30.50 -15.08
N ARG A 22 75.28 31.72 -14.63
CA ARG A 22 74.25 31.95 -13.60
C ARG A 22 72.86 31.61 -14.12
N SER A 23 72.55 31.96 -15.36
CA SER A 23 71.29 31.63 -16.04
C SER A 23 71.13 30.11 -16.19
N LEU A 24 72.17 29.41 -16.65
CA LEU A 24 72.21 27.95 -16.74
C LEU A 24 72.07 27.29 -15.37
N GLY A 25 72.71 27.83 -14.33
CA GLY A 25 72.56 27.38 -12.95
C GLY A 25 71.10 27.48 -12.46
N SER A 26 70.44 28.61 -12.72
CA SER A 26 69.03 28.83 -12.38
C SER A 26 68.10 27.85 -13.11
N ILE A 27 68.34 27.63 -14.41
CA ILE A 27 67.60 26.66 -15.22
C ILE A 27 67.77 25.24 -14.69
N MET A 28 68.99 24.83 -14.31
CA MET A 28 69.22 23.50 -13.73
C MET A 28 68.50 23.29 -12.40
N VAL A 29 68.44 24.31 -11.55
CA VAL A 29 67.68 24.25 -10.28
C VAL A 29 66.18 24.11 -10.57
N ALA A 30 65.64 24.86 -11.53
CA ALA A 30 64.25 24.75 -11.95
C ALA A 30 63.93 23.36 -12.53
N ILE A 31 64.79 22.81 -13.39
CA ILE A 31 64.64 21.44 -13.95
C ILE A 31 64.64 20.39 -12.83
N ARG A 32 65.54 20.53 -11.84
CA ARG A 32 65.58 19.61 -10.69
C ARG A 32 64.31 19.72 -9.84
N GLY A 33 63.79 20.94 -9.64
CA GLY A 33 62.53 21.19 -8.96
C GLY A 33 61.34 20.56 -9.69
N LEU A 34 61.24 20.75 -11.01
CA LEU A 34 60.21 20.14 -11.85
C LEU A 34 60.27 18.61 -11.82
N ARG A 35 61.48 18.03 -11.90
CA ARG A 35 61.67 16.58 -11.78
C ARG A 35 61.21 16.04 -10.43
N GLY A 36 61.49 16.77 -9.34
CA GLY A 36 60.99 16.42 -8.00
C GLY A 36 59.47 16.45 -7.94
N SER A 37 58.83 17.48 -8.48
CA SER A 37 57.37 17.59 -8.55
C SER A 37 56.73 16.48 -9.39
N ILE A 38 57.30 16.15 -10.55
CA ILE A 38 56.83 15.05 -11.41
C ILE A 38 56.91 13.71 -10.67
N SER A 39 58.04 13.45 -10.01
CA SER A 39 58.24 12.23 -9.22
C SER A 39 57.26 12.08 -8.05
N LEU A 40 56.65 13.18 -7.58
CA LEU A 40 55.61 13.16 -6.54
C LEU A 40 54.19 13.04 -7.12
N ILE A 41 53.99 13.44 -8.38
CA ILE A 41 52.69 13.37 -9.06
C ILE A 41 52.40 11.95 -9.52
N ASP A 42 53.38 11.26 -10.10
CA ASP A 42 53.23 9.89 -10.60
C ASP A 42 52.60 8.92 -9.57
N PRO A 43 53.12 8.79 -8.32
CA PRO A 43 52.50 7.89 -7.34
C PRO A 43 51.11 8.34 -6.89
N LYS A 44 50.80 9.65 -6.93
CA LYS A 44 49.46 10.15 -6.62
C LYS A 44 48.47 9.81 -7.74
N LEU A 45 48.91 9.91 -8.99
CA LEU A 45 48.11 9.53 -10.15
C LEU A 45 47.85 8.02 -10.15
N ASP A 46 48.84 7.20 -9.81
CA ASP A 46 48.67 5.76 -9.62
C ASP A 46 47.67 5.44 -8.51
N ALA A 47 47.76 6.11 -7.36
CA ALA A 47 46.81 5.94 -6.25
C ALA A 47 45.38 6.28 -6.66
N VAL A 48 45.18 7.42 -7.34
CA VAL A 48 43.87 7.82 -7.88
C VAL A 48 43.36 6.79 -8.90
N THR A 49 44.24 6.27 -9.76
CA THR A 49 43.87 5.25 -10.75
C THR A 49 43.36 3.97 -10.09
N VAL A 50 44.03 3.53 -9.01
CA VAL A 50 43.59 2.37 -8.23
C VAL A 50 42.22 2.62 -7.57
N GLU A 51 42.01 3.79 -6.97
CA GLU A 51 40.72 4.15 -6.36
C GLU A 51 39.59 4.21 -7.40
N VAL A 52 39.87 4.74 -8.60
CA VAL A 52 38.89 4.79 -9.70
C VAL A 52 38.50 3.37 -10.16
N ILE A 53 39.45 2.46 -10.30
CA ILE A 53 39.18 1.05 -10.65
C ILE A 53 38.30 0.39 -9.58
N LEU A 54 38.60 0.64 -8.31
CA LEU A 54 37.84 0.12 -7.17
C LEU A 54 36.39 0.67 -7.16
N LEU A 55 36.23 1.97 -7.40
CA LEU A 55 34.91 2.61 -7.52
C LEU A 55 34.11 2.03 -8.69
N GLN A 56 34.73 1.81 -9.85
CA GLN A 56 34.09 1.17 -10.99
C GLN A 56 33.57 -0.23 -10.64
N ALA A 57 34.35 -1.02 -9.89
CA ALA A 57 33.92 -2.33 -9.42
C ALA A 57 32.73 -2.24 -8.44
N TYR A 58 32.74 -1.26 -7.52
CA TYR A 58 31.62 -1.01 -6.62
C TYR A 58 30.35 -0.59 -7.36
N PHE A 59 30.46 0.33 -8.33
CA PHE A 59 29.33 0.73 -9.16
C PHE A 59 28.77 -0.46 -9.96
N GLY A 60 29.62 -1.36 -10.46
CA GLY A 60 29.19 -2.61 -11.10
C GLY A 60 28.31 -3.46 -10.17
N LYS A 61 28.75 -3.68 -8.93
CA LYS A 61 27.98 -4.45 -7.93
C LYS A 61 26.65 -3.77 -7.56
N ILE A 62 26.64 -2.45 -7.45
CA ILE A 62 25.41 -1.70 -7.18
C ILE A 62 24.45 -1.84 -8.36
N SER A 63 24.93 -1.69 -9.60
CA SER A 63 24.11 -1.85 -10.80
C SER A 63 23.46 -3.23 -10.87
N GLU A 64 24.19 -4.29 -10.53
CA GLU A 64 23.65 -5.65 -10.45
C GLU A 64 22.56 -5.78 -9.37
N LYS A 65 22.80 -5.25 -8.17
CA LYS A 65 21.80 -5.26 -7.10
C LYS A 65 20.55 -4.47 -7.48
N VAL A 66 20.69 -3.34 -8.16
CA VAL A 66 19.57 -2.54 -8.65
C VAL A 66 18.72 -3.36 -9.62
N LYS A 67 19.32 -4.07 -10.57
CA LYS A 67 18.58 -4.94 -11.51
C LYS A 67 17.79 -6.04 -10.79
N VAL A 68 18.37 -6.66 -9.76
CA VAL A 68 17.68 -7.68 -8.95
C VAL A 68 16.48 -7.06 -8.23
N VAL A 69 16.62 -5.84 -7.69
CA VAL A 69 15.52 -5.13 -7.04
C VAL A 69 14.42 -4.75 -8.04
N GLU A 70 14.79 -4.24 -9.22
CA GLU A 70 13.83 -3.89 -10.28
C GLU A 70 12.98 -5.09 -10.70
N THR A 71 13.63 -6.23 -10.99
CA THR A 71 12.91 -7.46 -11.36
C THR A 71 12.00 -7.98 -10.25
N HIS A 72 12.40 -7.85 -8.98
CA HIS A 72 11.55 -8.20 -7.86
C HIS A 72 10.34 -7.25 -7.75
N ILE A 73 10.54 -5.94 -7.92
CA ILE A 73 9.45 -4.94 -7.92
C ILE A 73 8.45 -5.25 -9.03
N GLU A 74 8.90 -5.56 -10.25
CA GLU A 74 8.03 -5.95 -11.35
C GLU A 74 7.19 -7.20 -11.01
N GLY A 75 7.80 -8.20 -10.37
CA GLY A 75 7.10 -9.38 -9.88
C GLY A 75 6.02 -9.03 -8.83
N LEU A 76 6.34 -8.17 -7.87
CA LEU A 76 5.41 -7.72 -6.84
C LEU A 76 4.23 -6.93 -7.44
N LEU A 77 4.48 -6.08 -8.44
CA LEU A 77 3.44 -5.33 -9.13
C LEU A 77 2.44 -6.27 -9.83
N LEU A 78 2.93 -7.32 -10.49
CA LEU A 78 2.07 -8.30 -11.14
C LEU A 78 1.21 -9.08 -10.14
N VAL A 79 1.79 -9.49 -9.00
CA VAL A 79 1.04 -10.16 -7.92
C VAL A 79 -0.01 -9.23 -7.32
N THR A 80 0.34 -7.97 -7.08
CA THR A 80 -0.57 -6.97 -6.50
C THR A 80 -1.77 -6.75 -7.41
N LYS A 81 -1.55 -6.55 -8.71
CA LYS A 81 -2.63 -6.36 -9.68
C LYS A 81 -3.58 -7.56 -9.73
N ARG A 82 -3.03 -8.78 -9.71
CA ARG A 82 -3.86 -10.01 -9.66
C ARG A 82 -4.69 -10.09 -8.38
N LEU A 83 -4.12 -9.70 -7.23
CA LEU A 83 -4.84 -9.67 -5.96
C LEU A 83 -5.98 -8.64 -5.98
N GLU A 84 -5.74 -7.46 -6.53
CA GLU A 84 -6.78 -6.43 -6.70
C GLU A 84 -7.98 -6.96 -7.52
N GLU A 85 -7.71 -7.63 -8.64
CA GLU A 85 -8.75 -8.25 -9.48
C GLU A 85 -9.53 -9.33 -8.73
N GLN A 86 -8.84 -10.15 -7.92
CA GLN A 86 -9.47 -11.18 -7.08
C GLN A 86 -10.36 -10.57 -6.00
N VAL A 87 -9.88 -9.54 -5.29
CA VAL A 87 -10.64 -8.84 -4.25
C VAL A 87 -11.88 -8.18 -4.84
N TRP A 88 -11.75 -7.56 -6.01
CA TRP A 88 -12.90 -6.97 -6.72
C TRP A 88 -13.96 -8.02 -7.06
N SER A 89 -13.54 -9.16 -7.62
CA SER A 89 -14.44 -10.28 -7.94
C SER A 89 -15.15 -10.83 -6.70
N LEU A 90 -14.41 -11.06 -5.62
CA LEU A 90 -14.95 -11.54 -4.35
C LEU A 90 -15.93 -10.53 -3.73
N THR A 91 -15.62 -9.24 -3.79
CA THR A 91 -16.51 -8.17 -3.31
C THR A 91 -17.83 -8.20 -4.08
N LYS A 92 -17.79 -8.33 -5.40
CA LYS A 92 -19.00 -8.44 -6.23
C LYS A 92 -19.82 -9.70 -5.92
N GLN A 93 -19.16 -10.83 -5.68
CA GLN A 93 -19.84 -12.06 -5.28
C GLN A 93 -20.49 -11.92 -3.90
N SER A 94 -19.77 -11.32 -2.94
CA SER A 94 -20.26 -11.08 -1.59
C SER A 94 -21.49 -10.18 -1.58
N THR A 95 -21.48 -9.08 -2.35
CA THR A 95 -22.64 -8.18 -2.44
C THR A 95 -23.83 -8.85 -3.11
N ALA A 96 -23.60 -9.64 -4.16
CA ALA A 96 -24.66 -10.42 -4.80
C ALA A 96 -25.25 -11.49 -3.85
N MET A 97 -24.43 -12.15 -3.04
CA MET A 97 -24.90 -13.10 -2.04
C MET A 97 -25.69 -12.41 -0.92
N ALA A 98 -25.22 -11.27 -0.43
CA ALA A 98 -25.94 -10.48 0.56
C ALA A 98 -27.35 -10.09 0.06
N ALA A 99 -27.46 -9.58 -1.17
CA ALA A 99 -28.75 -9.24 -1.76
C ALA A 99 -29.66 -10.46 -1.95
N ARG A 100 -29.11 -11.64 -2.28
CA ARG A 100 -29.89 -12.88 -2.37
C ARG A 100 -30.38 -13.35 -1.00
N LEU A 101 -29.56 -13.24 0.03
CA LEU A 101 -29.95 -13.56 1.40
C LEU A 101 -31.06 -12.63 1.89
N GLU A 102 -30.95 -11.33 1.61
CA GLU A 102 -32.00 -10.36 1.94
C GLU A 102 -33.32 -10.64 1.20
N ASP A 103 -33.27 -10.99 -0.10
CA ASP A 103 -34.48 -11.41 -0.84
C ASP A 103 -35.07 -12.72 -0.27
N GLN A 104 -34.23 -13.69 0.10
CA GLN A 104 -34.69 -14.94 0.72
C GLN A 104 -35.31 -14.70 2.10
N GLU A 105 -34.69 -13.89 2.94
CA GLU A 105 -35.21 -13.51 4.24
C GLU A 105 -36.51 -12.73 4.11
N GLY A 106 -36.58 -11.78 3.16
CA GLY A 106 -37.80 -11.05 2.83
C GLY A 106 -38.92 -12.01 2.40
N ARG A 107 -38.64 -13.00 1.56
CA ARG A 107 -39.63 -14.02 1.15
C ARG A 107 -40.07 -14.91 2.31
N ALA A 108 -39.13 -15.34 3.15
CA ALA A 108 -39.41 -16.19 4.31
C ALA A 108 -40.23 -15.46 5.38
N SER A 109 -40.00 -14.15 5.54
CA SER A 109 -40.68 -13.32 6.55
C SER A 109 -41.99 -12.68 6.07
N ARG A 110 -42.34 -12.76 4.78
CA ARG A 110 -43.58 -12.15 4.22
C ARG A 110 -44.85 -12.51 4.97
N ASN A 111 -44.95 -13.74 5.46
CA ASN A 111 -46.13 -14.25 6.16
C ASN A 111 -45.96 -14.24 7.69
N ASN A 112 -44.86 -13.68 8.18
CA ASN A 112 -44.56 -13.59 9.60
C ASN A 112 -45.05 -12.26 10.14
N ILE A 113 -45.88 -12.32 11.19
CA ILE A 113 -46.34 -11.15 11.92
C ILE A 113 -45.54 -11.07 13.22
N SER A 114 -44.90 -9.92 13.46
CA SER A 114 -44.21 -9.66 14.73
C SER A 114 -45.07 -8.80 15.65
N ILE A 115 -45.45 -9.35 16.80
CA ILE A 115 -46.13 -8.61 17.87
C ILE A 115 -45.08 -8.24 18.90
N VAL A 116 -44.92 -6.94 19.17
CA VAL A 116 -43.89 -6.40 20.07
C VAL A 116 -44.55 -5.92 21.36
N ARG A 117 -43.82 -5.99 22.48
CA ARG A 117 -44.29 -5.61 23.84
C ARG A 117 -45.38 -6.52 24.42
N VAL A 118 -45.34 -7.80 24.05
CA VAL A 118 -46.18 -8.82 24.69
C VAL A 118 -45.51 -9.29 25.98
N SER A 119 -46.09 -8.95 27.13
CA SER A 119 -45.58 -9.44 28.41
C SER A 119 -45.65 -10.98 28.49
N GLU A 120 -44.77 -11.54 29.32
CA GLU A 120 -44.67 -12.99 29.49
C GLU A 120 -45.98 -13.54 30.10
N GLY A 121 -46.50 -14.63 29.52
CA GLY A 121 -47.73 -15.28 29.99
C GLY A 121 -49.05 -14.70 29.47
N MET A 122 -49.05 -13.56 28.78
CA MET A 122 -50.27 -12.96 28.18
C MET A 122 -50.93 -13.82 27.10
N GLU A 123 -50.14 -14.69 26.46
CA GLU A 123 -50.60 -15.55 25.35
C GLU A 123 -51.48 -16.71 25.83
N GLY A 124 -51.51 -17.00 27.13
CA GLY A 124 -52.27 -18.12 27.70
C GLY A 124 -51.78 -19.49 27.22
N GLN A 125 -52.68 -20.47 27.12
CA GLN A 125 -52.36 -21.84 26.70
C GLN A 125 -52.25 -22.01 25.18
N SER A 126 -52.82 -21.11 24.37
CA SER A 126 -52.74 -21.21 22.90
C SER A 126 -52.55 -19.83 22.25
N VAL A 127 -51.47 -19.73 21.48
CA VAL A 127 -51.11 -18.48 20.79
C VAL A 127 -52.11 -18.13 19.68
N GLU A 128 -52.75 -19.12 19.08
CA GLU A 128 -53.80 -18.93 18.05
C GLU A 128 -55.00 -18.13 18.58
N LEU A 129 -55.50 -18.48 19.76
CA LEU A 129 -56.63 -17.79 20.39
C LEU A 129 -56.24 -16.38 20.82
N PHE A 130 -55.01 -16.21 21.33
CA PHE A 130 -54.48 -14.90 21.68
C PHE A 130 -54.39 -13.97 20.46
N VAL A 131 -53.89 -14.46 19.32
CA VAL A 131 -53.80 -13.68 18.08
C VAL A 131 -55.18 -13.38 17.53
N GLU A 132 -56.11 -14.36 17.54
CA GLU A 132 -57.49 -14.13 17.08
C GLU A 132 -58.18 -13.05 17.95
N ASP A 133 -58.04 -13.11 19.27
CA ASP A 133 -58.58 -12.10 20.19
C ASP A 133 -57.95 -10.71 19.98
N LEU A 134 -56.61 -10.64 19.83
CA LEU A 134 -55.90 -9.40 19.57
C LEU A 134 -56.37 -8.71 18.26
N VAL A 135 -56.55 -9.49 17.19
CA VAL A 135 -57.00 -8.94 15.90
C VAL A 135 -58.49 -8.59 15.94
N LEU A 136 -59.34 -9.40 16.59
CA LEU A 136 -60.77 -9.10 16.75
C LEU A 136 -61.03 -7.87 17.61
N ASN A 137 -60.18 -7.61 18.60
CA ASN A 137 -60.28 -6.42 19.45
C ASN A 137 -59.84 -5.14 18.72
N THR A 138 -59.03 -5.25 17.67
CA THR A 138 -58.54 -4.11 16.89
C THR A 138 -59.30 -3.89 15.58
N GLN A 139 -59.81 -4.95 14.95
CA GLN A 139 -60.64 -4.90 13.75
C GLN A 139 -62.03 -5.49 14.02
N LYS A 140 -63.09 -4.73 13.71
CA LYS A 140 -64.50 -5.09 13.89
C LYS A 140 -64.83 -6.55 13.56
N PRO A 141 -65.86 -7.15 14.20
CA PRO A 141 -65.93 -8.59 14.40
C PRO A 141 -66.27 -9.36 13.11
N ARG A 142 -65.27 -10.03 12.55
CA ARG A 142 -65.44 -11.24 11.74
C ARG A 142 -64.47 -12.28 12.28
N ARG A 143 -64.96 -13.44 12.72
CA ARG A 143 -64.10 -14.54 13.17
C ARG A 143 -63.10 -14.89 12.07
N LEU A 144 -61.82 -14.92 12.44
CA LEU A 144 -60.72 -15.04 11.50
C LEU A 144 -60.18 -16.48 11.40
N SER A 145 -60.61 -17.39 12.29
CA SER A 145 -60.22 -18.81 12.25
C SER A 145 -60.51 -19.54 10.92
N ASN A 146 -61.38 -19.01 10.06
CA ASN A 146 -61.61 -19.56 8.73
C ASN A 146 -60.63 -19.02 7.66
N PHE A 147 -59.92 -17.92 7.94
CA PHE A 147 -59.14 -17.15 6.98
C PHE A 147 -57.62 -17.31 7.13
N PHE A 148 -57.12 -17.69 8.31
CA PHE A 148 -55.70 -17.95 8.53
C PHE A 148 -55.47 -19.18 9.41
N THR A 149 -54.31 -19.82 9.25
CA THR A 149 -53.79 -20.82 10.19
C THR A 149 -52.41 -20.41 10.66
N VAL A 150 -52.13 -20.55 11.95
CA VAL A 150 -50.80 -20.33 12.51
C VAL A 150 -49.98 -21.60 12.30
N GLU A 151 -48.84 -21.48 11.63
CA GLU A 151 -47.93 -22.60 11.37
C GLU A 151 -46.92 -22.76 12.51
N ALA A 152 -46.38 -21.65 12.99
CA ALA A 152 -45.45 -21.61 14.11
C ALA A 152 -45.60 -20.28 14.84
N ALA A 153 -45.52 -20.34 16.17
CA ALA A 153 -45.42 -19.18 17.02
C ALA A 153 -44.25 -19.36 18.00
N HIS A 154 -43.34 -18.40 18.03
CA HIS A 154 -42.20 -18.45 18.93
C HIS A 154 -41.87 -17.07 19.48
N ARG A 155 -41.30 -17.05 20.70
CA ARG A 155 -40.76 -15.83 21.31
C ARG A 155 -39.31 -15.64 20.88
N MET A 156 -38.98 -14.43 20.48
CA MET A 156 -37.62 -14.00 20.17
C MET A 156 -37.15 -13.01 21.25
N PRO A 157 -35.89 -13.13 21.72
CA PRO A 157 -35.31 -12.14 22.62
C PRO A 157 -35.21 -10.79 21.87
N GLY A 158 -35.78 -9.72 22.44
CA GLY A 158 -35.67 -8.37 21.89
C GLY A 158 -34.35 -7.69 22.25
N GLU A 159 -34.03 -6.59 21.55
CA GLU A 159 -32.80 -5.80 21.73
C GLU A 159 -32.77 -4.99 23.05
N GLY A 160 -33.74 -5.16 23.95
CA GLY A 160 -33.82 -4.50 25.24
C GLY A 160 -34.28 -5.44 26.36
N LEU A 161 -33.89 -5.12 27.60
CA LEU A 161 -34.03 -5.96 28.81
C LEU A 161 -35.45 -6.47 29.16
N MET A 162 -36.50 -6.07 28.45
CA MET A 162 -37.90 -6.49 28.71
C MET A 162 -38.77 -6.49 27.44
N GLU A 163 -38.18 -6.50 26.23
CA GLU A 163 -38.97 -6.49 25.00
C GLU A 163 -39.03 -7.90 24.40
N TYR A 164 -40.20 -8.52 24.45
CA TYR A 164 -40.45 -9.81 23.82
C TYR A 164 -41.19 -9.62 22.50
N ARG A 165 -40.70 -10.31 21.47
CA ARG A 165 -41.32 -10.36 20.15
C ARG A 165 -41.94 -11.74 19.95
N CYS A 166 -43.23 -11.79 19.67
CA CYS A 166 -43.91 -13.01 19.23
C CYS A 166 -44.00 -12.99 17.71
N THR A 167 -43.41 -13.97 17.04
CA THR A 167 -43.47 -14.15 15.59
C THR A 167 -44.49 -15.22 15.27
N VAL A 168 -45.51 -14.87 14.49
CA VAL A 168 -46.59 -15.77 14.08
C VAL A 168 -46.49 -15.97 12.58
N GLN A 169 -46.14 -17.18 12.15
CA GLN A 169 -46.13 -17.54 10.74
C GLN A 169 -47.54 -17.95 10.32
N THR A 170 -48.10 -17.29 9.32
CA THR A 170 -49.48 -17.54 8.85
C THR A 170 -49.50 -18.20 7.47
N ILE A 171 -50.42 -19.14 7.27
CA ILE A 171 -50.71 -19.69 5.94
C ILE A 171 -52.07 -19.15 5.49
N GLU A 172 -52.09 -18.50 4.33
CA GLU A 172 -53.31 -18.02 3.70
C GLU A 172 -54.08 -19.20 3.10
N ARG A 173 -55.32 -19.44 3.56
CA ARG A 173 -56.20 -20.42 2.91
C ARG A 173 -56.75 -19.79 1.64
N ARG A 174 -56.24 -20.23 0.48
CA ARG A 174 -56.75 -19.82 -0.84
C ARG A 174 -58.28 -19.92 -0.88
N TRP A 175 -58.92 -18.81 -1.25
CA TRP A 175 -60.34 -18.78 -1.58
C TRP A 175 -60.63 -19.77 -2.71
N VAL A 176 -61.27 -20.89 -2.39
CA VAL A 176 -61.96 -21.70 -3.40
C VAL A 176 -63.39 -21.16 -3.44
N ALA A 177 -63.64 -20.23 -4.37
CA ALA A 177 -65.00 -19.82 -4.68
C ALA A 177 -65.75 -21.05 -5.24
N LYS A 178 -66.84 -21.43 -4.57
CA LYS A 178 -67.85 -22.35 -5.12
C LYS A 178 -68.90 -21.53 -5.86
#